data_AF-A0A7G7ZAY2-F1
#
_entry.id   AF-A0A7G7ZAY2-F1
#
_cell.length_a   1.000
_cell.length_b   1.000
_cell.length_c   1.000
_cell.angle_alpha   90.00
_cell.angle_beta   90.00
_cell.angle_gamma   90.00
#
_symmetry.space_group_name_H-M   'P 1'
#
loop_
_entity.id
_entity.type
_entity.pdbx_description
1 polymer ?
#
loop_
_entity_poly.entity_id
_entity_poly.type
_entity_poly.pdbx_seq_one_letter_code
_entity_poly.pdbx_strand_id
1 'polypeptide(L)' 'MNMKVITTGLFATLMAGSALAMDSAAIEEHMAEINENYIETAEKEGKTKALEEKVEELEEMIQMLLDDQDS' A
#
# COMPACT_ATOMS: atom_id res chain seq x y z
N MET A 1 12.66 -12.09 16.09
CA MET A 1 12.57 -12.61 14.70
C MET A 1 12.84 -11.43 13.78
N ASN A 2 13.85 -11.51 12.91
CA ASN A 2 14.31 -10.40 12.06
C ASN A 2 13.38 -10.25 10.84
N MET A 3 12.42 -9.33 10.91
CA MET A 3 11.32 -9.14 9.94
C MET A 3 11.71 -8.22 8.77
N LYS A 4 12.91 -8.38 8.18
CA LYS A 4 13.50 -7.36 7.28
C LYS A 4 13.64 -7.72 5.80
N VAL A 5 12.96 -8.75 5.26
CA VAL A 5 13.35 -9.23 3.91
C VAL A 5 12.21 -9.57 2.94
N ILE A 6 10.94 -9.24 3.21
CA ILE A 6 9.85 -9.69 2.30
C ILE A 6 9.28 -8.56 1.41
N THR A 7 9.43 -7.29 1.79
CA THR A 7 8.64 -6.20 1.20
C THR A 7 9.16 -5.60 -0.11
N THR A 8 10.38 -5.89 -0.55
CA THR A 8 10.93 -5.26 -1.78
C THR A 8 10.39 -5.89 -3.09
N GLY A 9 9.82 -7.10 -3.04
CA GLY A 9 9.40 -7.83 -4.25
C GLY A 9 7.98 -7.56 -4.74
N LEU A 10 7.04 -7.18 -3.85
CA LEU A 10 5.61 -7.07 -4.20
C LEU A 10 5.22 -5.73 -4.85
N PHE A 11 5.94 -4.64 -4.60
CA PHE A 11 5.54 -3.33 -5.12
C PHE A 11 5.74 -3.16 -6.63
N ALA A 12 6.70 -3.88 -7.22
CA ALA A 12 6.93 -3.82 -8.67
C ALA A 12 5.73 -4.40 -9.47
N THR A 13 4.96 -5.30 -8.86
CA THR A 13 3.79 -5.91 -9.51
C THR A 13 2.51 -5.09 -9.33
N LEU A 14 2.38 -4.31 -8.25
CA LEU A 14 1.17 -3.51 -8.00
C LEU A 14 0.97 -2.40 -9.04
N MET A 15 2.07 -1.74 -9.44
CA MET A 15 2.01 -0.64 -10.44
C MET A 15 1.82 -1.13 -11.88
N ALA A 16 2.12 -2.39 -12.17
CA ALA A 16 1.91 -2.99 -13.49
C ALA A 16 0.58 -3.78 -13.59
N GLY A 17 -0.03 -4.14 -12.45
CA GLY A 17 -1.25 -4.93 -12.36
C GLY A 17 -2.52 -4.16 -12.02
N SER A 18 -2.43 -2.92 -11.51
CA SER A 18 -3.59 -2.12 -11.11
C SER A 18 -4.47 -1.65 -12.27
N ALA A 19 -4.00 -1.75 -13.52
CA ALA A 19 -4.82 -1.45 -14.70
C ALA A 19 -5.79 -2.58 -15.08
N LEU A 20 -5.74 -3.76 -14.44
CA LEU A 20 -6.46 -4.95 -14.94
C LEU A 20 -7.60 -5.51 -14.09
N ALA A 21 -7.77 -5.21 -12.79
CA ALA A 21 -8.83 -5.88 -12.03
C ALA A 21 -9.20 -5.27 -10.67
N MET A 22 -9.74 -4.05 -10.58
CA MET A 22 -10.76 -3.79 -9.54
C MET A 22 -11.59 -2.53 -9.81
N ASP A 23 -12.85 -2.76 -10.17
CA ASP A 23 -13.94 -1.78 -10.16
C ASP A 23 -14.40 -1.54 -8.71
N SER A 24 -13.50 -1.08 -7.83
CA SER A 24 -13.81 -0.83 -6.42
C SER A 24 -13.41 0.59 -6.06
N ALA A 25 -14.39 1.49 -6.07
CA ALA A 25 -14.22 2.89 -5.66
C ALA A 25 -13.58 3.01 -4.26
N ALA A 26 -13.85 2.06 -3.35
CA ALA A 26 -13.25 2.03 -2.03
C ALA A 26 -11.73 1.78 -2.06
N ILE A 27 -11.25 0.93 -2.97
CA ILE A 27 -9.79 0.75 -3.14
C ILE A 27 -9.15 1.99 -3.74
N GLU A 28 -9.80 2.61 -4.73
CA GLU A 28 -9.28 3.84 -5.32
C GLU A 28 -9.17 4.97 -4.29
N GLU A 29 -10.16 5.08 -3.39
CA GLU A 29 -10.17 6.03 -2.28
C GLU A 29 -9.02 5.75 -1.29
N HIS A 30 -8.85 4.52 -0.82
CA HIS A 30 -7.74 4.17 0.06
C HIS A 30 -6.37 4.35 -0.59
N MET A 31 -6.22 4.03 -1.88
CA MET A 31 -4.99 4.28 -2.63
C MET A 31 -4.67 5.77 -2.78
N ALA A 32 -5.69 6.62 -2.91
CA ALA A 32 -5.50 8.07 -2.94
C ALA A 32 -5.02 8.57 -1.58
N GLU A 33 -5.64 8.13 -0.49
CA GLU A 33 -5.26 8.46 0.89
C GLU A 33 -3.80 8.08 1.19
N ILE A 34 -3.41 6.84 0.85
CA ILE A 34 -2.03 6.34 1.02
C ILE A 34 -1.02 7.21 0.26
N ASN A 35 -1.39 7.72 -0.92
CA ASN A 35 -0.52 8.58 -1.70
C ASN A 35 -0.41 9.99 -1.10
N GLU A 36 -1.50 10.54 -0.55
CA GLU A 36 -1.48 11.84 0.14
C GLU A 36 -0.62 11.77 1.41
N ASN A 37 -0.80 10.73 2.23
CA ASN A 37 0.00 10.48 3.43
C ASN A 37 1.49 10.35 3.09
N TYR A 38 1.82 9.63 2.02
CA TYR A 38 3.20 9.53 1.53
C TYR A 38 3.81 10.89 1.22
N ILE A 39 3.09 11.78 0.53
CA ILE A 39 3.60 13.11 0.18
C ILE A 39 3.86 13.91 1.46
N GLU A 40 2.90 13.92 2.38
CA GLU A 40 3.00 14.64 3.65
C GLU A 40 4.16 14.15 4.52
N THR A 41 4.26 12.83 4.73
CA THR A 41 5.37 12.23 5.50
C THR A 41 6.70 12.43 4.79
N ALA A 42 6.76 12.36 3.46
CA ALA A 42 8.00 12.55 2.71
C ALA A 42 8.54 13.97 2.88
N GLU A 43 7.65 14.97 2.95
CA GLU A 43 8.00 16.37 3.19
C GLU A 43 8.42 16.63 4.64
N LYS A 44 7.74 16.02 5.62
CA LYS A 44 7.96 16.28 7.05
C LYS A 44 9.07 15.44 7.68
N GLU A 45 9.09 14.15 7.37
CA GLU A 45 9.88 13.14 8.08
C GLU A 45 10.88 12.40 7.19
N GLY A 46 10.76 12.61 5.88
CA GLY A 46 11.70 12.13 4.88
C GLY A 46 11.24 10.87 4.17
N LYS A 47 11.77 10.69 2.96
CA LYS A 47 11.32 9.67 2.00
C LYS A 47 11.39 8.24 2.53
N THR A 48 12.40 7.91 3.36
CA THR A 48 12.52 6.55 3.89
C THR A 48 11.35 6.21 4.80
N LYS A 49 11.01 7.11 5.73
CA LYS A 49 9.90 6.88 6.66
C LYS A 49 8.56 6.90 5.94
N ALA A 50 8.38 7.82 4.99
CA ALA A 50 7.20 7.84 4.14
C ALA A 50 7.01 6.56 3.33
N LEU A 51 8.10 5.94 2.84
CA LEU A 51 8.04 4.65 2.17
C LEU A 51 7.71 3.52 3.14
N GLU A 52 8.26 3.50 4.35
CA GLU A 52 7.93 2.50 5.37
C GLU A 52 6.43 2.56 5.75
N GLU A 53 5.88 3.74 5.98
CA GLU A 53 4.46 3.94 6.30
C GLU A 53 3.55 3.56 5.12
N LYS A 54 3.88 4.00 3.90
CA LYS A 54 3.14 3.64 2.70
C LYS A 54 3.06 2.12 2.49
N VAL A 55 4.13 1.41 2.83
CA VAL A 55 4.17 -0.05 2.71
C VAL A 55 3.24 -0.70 3.72
N GLU A 56 3.24 -0.23 4.97
CA GLU A 56 2.37 -0.72 6.05
C GLU A 56 0.89 -0.50 5.71
N GLU A 57 0.51 0.69 5.26
CA GLU A 57 -0.88 1.00 4.86
C GLU A 57 -1.34 0.13 3.66
N LEU A 58 -0.44 -0.18 2.72
CA LEU A 58 -0.75 -1.07 1.59
C LEU A 58 -0.91 -2.53 2.02
N GLU A 59 -0.15 -2.99 3.01
CA GLU A 59 -0.31 -4.32 3.61
C GLU A 59 -1.66 -4.44 4.33
N GLU A 60 -2.07 -3.43 5.10
CA GLU A 60 -3.37 -3.38 5.76
C GLU A 60 -4.53 -3.41 4.76
N MET A 61 -4.44 -2.62 3.68
CA MET A 61 -5.46 -2.61 2.63
C MET A 61 -5.60 -3.99 1.97
N ILE A 62 -4.49 -4.66 1.66
CA ILE A 62 -4.52 -6.02 1.11
C ILE A 62 -5.12 -7.01 2.10
N GLN A 63 -4.82 -6.88 3.39
CA GLN A 63 -5.36 -7.78 4.41
C GLN A 63 -6.87 -7.64 4.55
N MET A 64 -7.41 -6.42 4.54
CA MET A 64 -8.87 -6.20 4.52
C MET A 64 -9.53 -6.87 3.31
N LEU A 65 -8.91 -6.81 2.13
CA LEU A 65 -9.43 -7.43 0.91
C LEU A 65 -9.40 -8.96 0.92
N LEU A 66 -8.46 -9.55 1.65
CA LEU A 66 -8.42 -11.00 1.85
C LEU A 66 -9.48 -11.45 2.85
N ASP A 67 -9.63 -10.70 3.95
CA ASP A 67 -10.65 -10.99 4.98
C ASP A 67 -12.08 -10.88 4.42
N ASP A 68 -12.33 -9.91 3.52
CA ASP A 68 -13.62 -9.75 2.84
C ASP A 68 -13.95 -10.88 1.85
N GLN A 69 -12.93 -11.59 1.32
CA GLN A 69 -13.13 -12.69 0.36
C GLN A 69 -13.43 -14.05 1.05
N ASP A 70 -13.04 -14.22 2.31
CA ASP A 70 -13.28 -15.44 3.09
C ASP A 70 -14.67 -15.46 3.80
N SER A 71 -15.49 -14.43 3.59
CA SER A 71 -16.85 -14.25 4.16
C SER A 71 -17.97 -14.57 3.16
#